data_AF-A0A750HS97-F1
#
_entry.id   AF-A0A750HS97-F1
#
_cell.length_a   1.000
_cell.length_b   1.000
_cell.length_c   1.000
_cell.angle_alpha   90.00
_cell.angle_beta   90.00
_cell.angle_gamma   90.00
#
_symmetry.space_group_name_H-M   'P 1'
#
loop_
_entity.id
_entity.type
_entity.pdbx_description
1 polymer ?
#
loop_
_entity_poly.entity_id
_entity_poly.type
_entity_poly.pdbx_seq_one_letter_code
_entity_poly.pdbx_strand_id
1 'polypeptide(L)'
;MITQLVFKSRTIEAVEHEGKFWFTASTLATALEYADARSVTNIYNRNSDEFTPCMSQVINMITSGQINGLQHKKVRVFSLRGAHLIAMFACTSVAKEFRRWVLDLIEQTPEFLPAASPIRKPTAEPLTRSDMKNLNHLVVMMTRQFSRVGSWRLGVWHALRRATGVPSPELFTVDDLPALTEECRRIIQITSEAGDMIGRIEQEAVRRIVRNREDCDMVLAELQRECNNQRISDAGMRQLERHEQIALRRLEQRVIA
;
A
#
# COMPACT_ATOMS: atom_id res chain seq x y z
N MET A 1 1.71 -28.34 11.73
CA MET A 1 2.59 -29.14 12.61
C MET A 1 3.10 -28.26 13.75
N ILE A 2 3.83 -28.80 14.74
CA ILE A 2 4.52 -27.99 15.76
C ILE A 2 5.97 -27.83 15.31
N THR A 3 6.42 -26.59 15.18
CA THR A 3 7.81 -26.29 14.77
C THR A 3 8.54 -25.74 15.99
N GLN A 4 9.72 -26.28 16.30
CA GLN A 4 10.51 -25.86 17.46
C GLN A 4 11.53 -24.81 17.05
N LEU A 5 11.49 -23.65 17.70
CA LEU A 5 12.46 -22.57 17.56
C LEU A 5 13.31 -22.47 18.82
N VAL A 6 14.59 -22.12 18.73
CA VAL A 6 15.47 -22.04 19.91
C VAL A 6 15.78 -20.58 20.25
N PHE A 7 15.47 -20.18 21.48
CA PHE A 7 15.86 -18.89 22.05
C PHE A 7 16.58 -19.12 23.37
N LYS A 8 17.83 -18.66 23.49
CA LYS A 8 18.67 -18.79 24.71
C LYS A 8 18.65 -20.20 25.32
N SER A 9 18.82 -21.22 24.48
CA SER A 9 18.82 -22.64 24.87
C SER A 9 17.47 -23.19 25.35
N ARG A 10 16.36 -22.50 25.07
CA ARG A 10 14.99 -23.00 25.28
C ARG A 10 14.30 -23.26 23.95
N THR A 11 13.60 -24.39 23.87
CA THR A 11 12.72 -24.72 22.76
C THR A 11 11.38 -24.01 22.93
N ILE A 12 11.10 -23.10 22.00
CA ILE A 12 9.85 -22.37 21.85
C ILE A 12 9.01 -23.12 20.83
N GLU A 13 7.88 -23.64 21.27
CA GLU A 13 6.91 -24.31 20.40
C GLU A 13 6.07 -23.29 19.63
N ALA A 14 6.24 -23.27 18.31
CA ALA A 14 5.40 -22.52 17.39
C ALA A 14 4.29 -23.42 16.84
N VAL A 15 3.09 -22.86 16.78
CA VAL A 15 1.93 -23.47 16.13
C VAL A 15 1.86 -22.95 14.71
N GLU A 16 1.91 -23.88 13.76
CA GLU A 16 1.68 -23.57 12.36
C GLU A 16 0.18 -23.42 12.09
N HIS A 17 -0.23 -22.27 11.57
CA HIS A 17 -1.60 -21.99 11.18
C HIS A 17 -1.62 -21.07 9.96
N GLU A 18 -2.35 -21.48 8.91
CA GLU A 18 -2.41 -20.78 7.61
C GLU A 18 -1.02 -20.57 6.96
N GLY A 19 -0.12 -21.54 7.11
CA GLY A 19 1.25 -21.46 6.58
C GLY A 19 2.16 -20.46 7.31
N LYS A 20 1.71 -19.92 8.45
CA LYS A 20 2.48 -18.98 9.28
C LYS A 20 2.75 -19.54 10.66
N PHE A 21 3.81 -19.04 11.29
CA PHE A 21 4.17 -19.40 12.66
C PHE A 21 3.48 -18.48 13.66
N TRP A 22 2.82 -19.11 14.63
CA TRP A 22 2.12 -18.44 15.71
C TRP A 22 2.58 -18.96 17.07
N PHE A 23 2.60 -18.10 18.07
CA PHE A 23 2.97 -18.43 19.44
C PHE A 23 1.77 -18.33 20.36
N THR A 24 1.66 -19.26 21.32
CA THR A 24 0.66 -19.15 22.38
C THR A 24 1.13 -18.22 23.50
N ALA A 25 0.19 -17.70 24.30
CA ALA A 25 0.54 -16.92 25.49
C ALA A 25 1.45 -17.69 26.46
N SER A 26 1.24 -19.01 26.60
CA SER A 26 2.11 -19.88 27.41
C SER A 26 3.51 -19.97 26.85
N THR A 27 3.67 -20.17 25.53
CA THR A 27 5.00 -20.23 24.92
C THR A 27 5.74 -18.91 25.08
N LEU A 28 5.06 -17.78 24.86
CA LEU A 28 5.66 -16.44 25.04
C LEU A 28 6.02 -16.17 26.50
N ALA A 29 5.20 -16.60 27.46
CA ALA A 29 5.52 -16.44 28.87
C ALA A 29 6.80 -17.19 29.25
N THR A 30 6.95 -18.44 28.80
CA THR A 30 8.17 -19.22 29.00
C THR A 30 9.39 -18.57 28.34
N ALA A 31 9.23 -18.01 27.14
CA ALA A 31 10.30 -17.33 26.41
C ALA A 31 10.75 -16.02 27.07
N LEU A 32 9.80 -15.28 27.66
CA LEU A 32 10.03 -13.99 28.31
C LEU A 32 10.30 -14.09 29.82
N GLU A 33 10.40 -15.32 30.35
CA GLU A 33 10.63 -15.60 31.78
C GLU A 33 9.54 -15.12 32.73
N TYR A 34 8.29 -15.11 32.25
CA TYR A 34 7.14 -14.93 33.12
C TYR A 34 6.78 -16.22 33.85
N ALA A 35 6.47 -16.10 35.14
CA ALA A 35 6.03 -17.24 35.96
C ALA A 35 4.65 -17.79 35.53
N ASP A 36 3.79 -16.94 34.94
CA ASP A 36 2.44 -17.31 34.51
C ASP A 36 2.13 -16.78 33.10
N ALA A 37 1.52 -17.62 32.28
CA ALA A 37 0.96 -17.31 30.97
C ALA A 37 -0.03 -16.13 31.00
N ARG A 38 -0.76 -15.96 32.12
CA ARG A 38 -1.67 -14.82 32.30
C ARG A 38 -0.97 -13.47 32.20
N SER A 39 0.34 -13.40 32.47
CA SER A 39 1.13 -12.17 32.33
C SER A 39 1.08 -11.65 30.89
N VAL A 40 1.25 -12.53 29.90
CA VAL A 40 1.17 -12.20 28.47
C VAL A 40 -0.25 -11.82 28.08
N THR A 41 -1.26 -12.55 28.58
CA THR A 41 -2.67 -12.22 28.34
C THR A 41 -3.04 -10.84 28.89
N ASN A 42 -2.54 -10.49 30.08
CA ASN A 42 -2.77 -9.18 30.68
C ASN A 42 -2.07 -8.06 29.91
N ILE A 43 -0.85 -8.30 29.39
CA ILE A 43 -0.16 -7.36 28.50
C ILE A 43 -0.98 -7.11 27.23
N TYR A 44 -1.50 -8.18 26.61
CA TYR A 44 -2.36 -8.05 25.44
C TYR A 44 -3.64 -7.28 25.76
N ASN A 45 -4.36 -7.64 26.82
CA ASN A 45 -5.65 -7.02 27.17
C ASN A 45 -5.54 -5.52 27.47
N ARG A 46 -4.38 -5.05 27.98
CA ARG A 46 -4.15 -3.64 28.28
C ARG A 46 -3.83 -2.79 27.05
N ASN A 47 -3.32 -3.41 25.99
CA ASN A 47 -2.86 -2.73 24.78
C ASN A 47 -3.55 -3.30 23.53
N SER A 48 -4.75 -3.87 23.68
CA SER A 48 -5.40 -4.66 22.63
C SER A 48 -5.73 -3.82 21.38
N ASP A 49 -5.87 -2.51 21.57
CA ASP A 49 -6.05 -1.50 20.52
C ASP A 49 -4.83 -1.35 19.60
N GLU A 50 -3.62 -1.66 20.07
CA GLU A 50 -2.40 -1.66 19.24
C GLU A 50 -2.22 -2.94 18.40
N PHE A 51 -3.05 -3.97 18.62
CA PHE A 51 -2.97 -5.24 17.89
C PHE A 51 -3.96 -5.27 16.72
N THR A 52 -3.44 -5.57 15.52
CA THR A 52 -4.27 -5.85 14.35
C THR A 52 -4.68 -7.34 14.31
N PRO A 53 -5.73 -7.71 13.54
CA PRO A 53 -6.14 -9.10 13.39
C PRO A 53 -5.04 -10.04 12.86
N CYS A 54 -4.07 -9.52 12.07
CA CYS A 54 -2.92 -10.31 11.60
C CYS A 54 -1.81 -10.48 12.65
N MET A 55 -1.87 -9.76 13.79
CA MET A 55 -0.93 -9.89 14.90
C MET A 55 -1.42 -10.84 15.99
N SER A 56 -2.73 -10.92 16.22
CA SER A 56 -3.32 -11.81 17.22
C SER A 56 -4.70 -12.30 16.81
N GLN A 57 -4.93 -13.60 16.99
CA GLN A 57 -6.23 -14.23 16.71
C GLN A 57 -6.50 -15.38 17.68
N VAL A 58 -7.77 -15.81 17.75
CA VAL A 58 -8.19 -16.97 18.56
C VAL A 58 -8.41 -18.15 17.63
N ILE A 59 -7.67 -19.23 17.84
CA ILE A 59 -7.80 -20.47 17.08
C ILE A 59 -8.35 -21.60 17.96
N ASN A 60 -9.04 -22.55 17.34
CA ASN A 60 -9.48 -23.78 18.00
C ASN A 60 -8.33 -24.79 17.98
N MET A 61 -7.66 -24.98 19.11
CA MET A 61 -6.66 -26.03 19.26
C MET A 61 -7.32 -27.34 19.70
N ILE A 62 -6.87 -28.44 19.13
CA ILE A 62 -7.25 -29.78 19.53
C ILE A 62 -6.17 -30.29 20.49
N THR A 63 -6.55 -30.66 21.71
CA THR A 63 -5.64 -31.30 22.67
C THR A 63 -6.18 -32.68 23.02
N SER A 64 -5.29 -33.68 23.02
CA SER A 64 -5.59 -35.03 23.54
C SER A 64 -5.75 -34.95 25.06
N GLY A 65 -6.98 -35.08 25.55
CA GLY A 65 -7.25 -35.14 26.98
C GLY A 65 -7.03 -36.57 27.50
N GLN A 66 -6.23 -36.75 28.56
CA GLN A 66 -5.96 -38.08 29.13
C GLN A 66 -7.20 -38.78 29.73
N ILE A 67 -8.30 -38.06 29.97
CA ILE A 67 -9.48 -38.60 30.68
C ILE A 67 -10.75 -38.58 29.80
N ASN A 68 -10.89 -37.62 28.87
CA ASN A 68 -12.11 -37.46 28.06
C ASN A 68 -11.79 -36.86 26.67
N GLY A 69 -11.62 -37.72 25.67
CA GLY A 69 -11.69 -37.38 24.23
C GLY A 69 -10.79 -36.26 23.70
N LEU A 70 -10.98 -35.92 22.42
CA LEU A 70 -10.41 -34.71 21.82
C LEU A 70 -11.11 -33.48 22.42
N GLN A 71 -10.35 -32.60 23.09
CA GLN A 71 -10.88 -31.34 23.61
C GLN A 71 -10.55 -30.20 22.65
N HIS A 72 -11.58 -29.46 22.24
CA HIS A 72 -11.43 -28.21 21.47
C HIS A 72 -11.27 -27.04 22.43
N LYS A 73 -10.06 -26.47 22.51
CA LYS A 73 -9.74 -25.32 23.34
C LYS A 73 -9.56 -24.08 22.47
N LYS A 74 -10.31 -23.02 22.75
CA LYS A 74 -10.08 -21.68 22.15
C LYS A 74 -8.83 -21.08 22.76
N VAL A 75 -7.78 -20.89 21.96
CA VAL A 75 -6.49 -20.35 22.40
C VAL A 75 -6.14 -19.13 21.56
N ARG A 76 -5.82 -18.02 22.22
CA ARG A 76 -5.26 -16.84 21.55
C ARG A 76 -3.81 -17.09 21.19
N VAL A 77 -3.49 -16.81 19.94
CA VAL A 77 -2.16 -16.93 19.37
C VAL A 77 -1.68 -15.58 18.84
N PHE A 78 -0.36 -15.44 18.74
CA PHE A 78 0.33 -14.23 18.32
C PHE A 78 1.28 -14.55 17.17
N SER A 79 1.24 -13.79 16.09
CA SER A 79 2.23 -13.94 15.01
C SER A 79 3.60 -13.42 15.48
N LEU A 80 4.66 -13.58 14.68
CA LEU A 80 5.98 -13.02 14.98
C LEU A 80 5.91 -11.52 15.33
N ARG A 81 5.14 -10.74 14.57
CA ARG A 81 4.95 -9.30 14.82
C ARG A 81 4.17 -9.04 16.11
N GLY A 82 3.14 -9.85 16.40
CA GLY A 82 2.41 -9.78 17.66
C GLY A 82 3.30 -10.13 18.86
N ALA A 83 4.15 -11.15 18.74
CA ALA A 83 5.11 -11.55 19.77
C ALA A 83 6.16 -10.46 20.02
N HIS A 84 6.65 -9.81 18.96
CA HIS A 84 7.54 -8.66 19.06
C HIS A 84 6.89 -7.50 19.84
N LEU A 85 5.61 -7.22 19.58
CA LEU A 85 4.85 -6.17 20.26
C LEU A 85 4.61 -6.49 21.75
N ILE A 86 4.24 -7.74 22.08
CA ILE A 86 4.16 -8.21 23.48
C ILE A 86 5.50 -7.99 24.19
N ALA A 87 6.61 -8.32 23.53
CA ALA A 87 7.94 -8.14 24.10
C ALA A 87 8.33 -6.66 24.25
N MET A 88 7.79 -5.73 23.46
CA MET A 88 7.98 -4.29 23.70
C MET A 88 7.36 -3.87 25.03
N PHE A 89 6.14 -4.30 25.32
CA PHE A 89 5.44 -3.97 26.58
C PHE A 89 5.97 -4.70 27.81
N ALA A 90 6.66 -5.83 27.62
CA ALA A 90 7.22 -6.63 28.71
C ALA A 90 8.35 -5.93 29.49
N CYS A 91 8.99 -4.90 28.93
CA CYS A 91 10.04 -4.06 29.55
C CYS A 91 11.16 -4.75 30.36
N THR A 92 11.39 -6.06 30.21
CA THR A 92 12.49 -6.80 30.87
C THR A 92 13.76 -6.83 30.01
N SER A 93 14.92 -7.12 30.61
CA SER A 93 16.18 -7.37 29.88
C SER A 93 16.05 -8.54 28.92
N VAL A 94 15.40 -9.63 29.34
CA VAL A 94 15.09 -10.79 28.51
C VAL A 94 14.24 -10.40 27.32
N ALA A 95 13.22 -9.56 27.52
CA ALA A 95 12.38 -9.07 26.43
C ALA A 95 13.15 -8.22 25.41
N LYS A 96 14.18 -7.47 25.82
CA LYS A 96 15.05 -6.73 24.88
C LYS A 96 15.77 -7.68 23.92
N GLU A 97 16.29 -8.78 24.44
CA GLU A 97 16.98 -9.78 23.63
C GLU A 97 16.01 -10.59 22.78
N PHE A 98 14.84 -10.91 23.33
CA PHE A 98 13.77 -11.56 22.60
C PHE A 98 13.30 -10.72 21.40
N ARG A 99 13.19 -9.40 21.54
CA ARG A 99 12.85 -8.51 20.41
C ARG A 99 13.86 -8.60 19.27
N ARG A 100 15.17 -8.61 19.57
CA ARG A 100 16.22 -8.78 18.54
C ARG A 100 16.07 -10.11 17.83
N TRP A 101 15.92 -11.18 18.60
CA TRP A 101 15.75 -12.52 18.06
C TRP A 101 14.50 -12.67 17.18
N VAL A 102 13.37 -12.06 17.58
CA VAL A 102 12.15 -12.07 16.74
C VAL A 102 12.36 -11.29 15.46
N LEU A 103 13.10 -10.17 15.47
CA LEU A 103 13.44 -9.44 14.25
C LEU A 103 14.29 -10.29 13.31
N ASP A 104 15.30 -11.00 13.82
CA ASP A 104 16.12 -11.91 13.02
C ASP A 104 15.26 -13.02 12.37
N LEU A 105 14.26 -13.55 13.09
CA LEU A 105 13.32 -14.53 12.55
C LEU A 105 12.39 -13.93 11.48
N ILE A 106 11.92 -12.70 11.70
CA ILE A 106 11.10 -11.98 10.71
C ILE A 106 11.91 -11.81 9.42
N GLU A 107 13.16 -11.37 9.51
CA GLU A 107 14.05 -11.18 8.35
C GLU A 107 14.34 -12.50 7.60
N GLN A 108 14.41 -13.62 8.31
CA GLN A 108 14.59 -14.96 7.71
C GLN A 108 13.31 -15.54 7.11
N THR A 109 12.13 -15.01 7.46
CA THR A 109 10.85 -15.50 6.96
C THR A 109 10.57 -14.90 5.57
N PRO A 110 10.30 -15.72 4.53
CA PRO A 110 10.14 -15.24 3.15
C PRO A 110 8.95 -14.29 2.93
N GLU A 111 8.06 -14.16 3.91
CA GLU A 111 6.94 -13.21 3.91
C GLU A 111 7.38 -11.76 4.19
N PHE A 112 8.54 -11.56 4.83
CA PHE A 112 9.08 -10.25 5.23
C PHE A 112 10.47 -9.95 4.72
N LEU A 113 11.12 -10.90 4.05
CA LEU A 113 12.02 -10.49 2.97
C LEU A 113 11.19 -9.51 2.13
N PRO A 114 11.64 -8.25 1.90
CA PRO A 114 11.10 -7.53 0.78
C PRO A 114 11.19 -8.55 -0.34
N ALA A 115 10.04 -8.87 -0.98
CA ALA A 115 10.06 -9.74 -2.13
C ALA A 115 11.32 -9.32 -2.88
N ALA A 116 12.28 -10.23 -2.98
CA ALA A 116 13.42 -9.98 -3.83
C ALA A 116 12.80 -10.01 -5.22
N SER A 117 12.06 -8.94 -5.56
CA SER A 117 12.03 -8.33 -6.85
C SER A 117 13.46 -8.54 -7.30
N PRO A 118 13.66 -9.42 -8.30
CA PRO A 118 15.01 -9.76 -8.73
C PRO A 118 15.72 -8.43 -8.81
N ILE A 119 16.82 -8.28 -8.05
CA ILE A 119 17.61 -7.05 -8.07
C ILE A 119 17.88 -6.83 -9.55
N ARG A 120 17.10 -5.95 -10.19
CA ARG A 120 17.39 -5.47 -11.52
C ARG A 120 18.66 -4.70 -11.24
N LYS A 121 19.81 -5.34 -11.46
CA LYS A 121 21.04 -4.60 -11.68
C LYS A 121 20.63 -3.57 -12.74
N PRO A 122 20.66 -2.26 -12.44
CA PRO A 122 20.39 -1.27 -13.46
C PRO A 122 21.56 -1.40 -14.43
N THR A 123 21.39 -2.21 -15.47
CA THR A 123 22.28 -2.24 -16.62
C THR A 123 22.08 -0.99 -17.48
N ALA A 124 21.06 -0.18 -17.17
CA ALA A 124 20.71 1.05 -17.85
C ALA A 124 20.97 2.29 -17.00
N GLU A 125 21.40 3.36 -17.69
CA GLU A 125 21.67 4.68 -17.15
C GLU A 125 20.44 5.24 -16.38
N PRO A 126 20.62 5.80 -15.17
CA PRO A 126 19.53 6.48 -14.47
C PRO A 126 19.04 7.70 -15.25
N LEU A 127 17.75 8.00 -15.19
CA LEU A 127 17.16 9.15 -15.90
C LEU A 127 17.86 10.46 -15.53
N THR A 128 18.17 11.28 -16.56
CA THR A 128 18.89 12.54 -16.35
C THR A 128 18.00 13.52 -15.56
N ARG A 129 18.63 14.42 -14.80
CA ARG A 129 17.92 15.52 -14.10
C ARG A 129 17.02 16.36 -15.03
N SER A 130 17.36 16.45 -16.31
CA SER A 130 16.55 17.10 -17.35
C SER A 130 15.25 16.35 -17.63
N ASP A 131 15.30 15.03 -17.74
CA ASP A 131 14.14 14.17 -18.03
C ASP A 131 13.18 14.18 -16.85
N MET A 132 13.72 14.13 -15.63
CA MET A 132 12.95 14.29 -14.40
C MET A 132 12.27 15.66 -14.30
N LYS A 133 12.91 16.73 -14.80
CA LYS A 133 12.27 18.07 -14.89
C LYS A 133 11.13 18.08 -15.92
N ASN A 134 11.32 17.46 -17.07
CA ASN A 134 10.27 17.34 -18.10
C ASN A 134 9.06 16.55 -17.55
N LEU A 135 9.32 15.43 -16.87
CA LEU A 135 8.28 14.62 -16.25
C LEU A 135 7.54 15.38 -15.14
N ASN A 136 8.26 16.08 -14.26
CA ASN A 136 7.63 16.95 -13.26
C ASN A 136 6.76 18.04 -13.91
N HIS A 137 7.22 18.62 -15.03
CA HIS A 137 6.46 19.63 -15.75
C HIS A 137 5.16 19.05 -16.32
N LEU A 138 5.21 17.86 -16.94
CA LEU A 138 4.02 17.14 -17.41
C LEU A 138 3.02 16.87 -16.29
N VAL A 139 3.48 16.37 -15.14
CA VAL A 139 2.62 16.12 -13.97
C VAL A 139 1.98 17.42 -13.48
N VAL A 140 2.71 18.54 -13.46
CA VAL A 140 2.14 19.83 -13.07
C VAL A 140 1.07 20.31 -14.07
N MET A 141 1.30 20.16 -15.37
CA MET A 141 0.31 20.54 -16.39
C MET A 141 -0.97 19.71 -16.25
N MET A 142 -0.86 18.38 -16.16
CA MET A 142 -2.02 17.46 -15.99
C MET A 142 -2.87 17.77 -14.75
N THR A 143 -2.26 18.31 -13.70
CA THR A 143 -2.90 18.45 -12.38
C THR A 143 -3.33 19.87 -12.03
N ARG A 144 -2.90 20.89 -12.79
CA ARG A 144 -3.16 22.31 -12.51
C ARG A 144 -4.63 22.68 -12.57
N GLN A 145 -5.39 22.01 -13.42
CA GLN A 145 -6.82 22.28 -13.65
C GLN A 145 -7.73 21.78 -12.52
N PHE A 146 -7.21 20.99 -11.57
CA PHE A 146 -8.02 20.44 -10.48
C PHE A 146 -7.75 21.14 -9.16
N SER A 147 -8.80 21.35 -8.37
CA SER A 147 -8.72 22.03 -7.06
C SER A 147 -7.81 21.31 -6.05
N ARG A 148 -7.79 19.97 -6.07
CA ARG A 148 -6.97 19.14 -5.16
C ARG A 148 -5.64 18.72 -5.79
N VAL A 149 -4.83 19.69 -6.19
CA VAL A 149 -3.56 19.49 -6.92
C VAL A 149 -2.64 18.48 -6.21
N GLY A 150 -2.53 18.53 -4.87
CA GLY A 150 -1.67 17.63 -4.10
C GLY A 150 -2.07 16.14 -4.21
N SER A 151 -3.36 15.84 -4.09
CA SER A 151 -3.87 14.46 -4.22
C SER A 151 -3.71 13.92 -5.64
N TRP A 152 -3.97 14.77 -6.65
CA TRP A 152 -3.76 14.41 -8.04
C TRP A 152 -2.29 14.16 -8.35
N ARG A 153 -1.38 15.02 -7.89
CA ARG A 153 0.07 14.84 -8.08
C ARG A 153 0.56 13.52 -7.49
N LEU A 154 0.14 13.20 -6.26
CA LEU A 154 0.49 11.92 -5.62
C LEU A 154 -0.09 10.72 -6.39
N GLY A 155 -1.35 10.83 -6.84
CA GLY A 155 -2.01 9.80 -7.63
C GLY A 155 -1.32 9.54 -8.97
N VAL A 156 -0.89 10.60 -9.67
CA VAL A 156 -0.15 10.50 -10.93
C VAL A 156 1.21 9.83 -10.71
N TRP A 157 1.97 10.24 -9.68
CA TRP A 157 3.22 9.56 -9.36
C TRP A 157 3.04 8.10 -8.99
N HIS A 158 1.99 7.78 -8.22
CA HIS A 158 1.66 6.39 -7.90
C HIS A 158 1.31 5.58 -9.16
N ALA A 159 0.58 6.15 -10.11
CA ALA A 159 0.26 5.49 -11.38
C ALA A 159 1.52 5.24 -12.23
N LEU A 160 2.39 6.24 -12.38
CA LEU A 160 3.67 6.09 -13.10
C LEU A 160 4.54 5.00 -12.48
N ARG A 161 4.66 4.98 -11.16
CA ARG A 161 5.41 3.96 -10.40
C ARG A 161 4.85 2.55 -10.58
N ARG A 162 3.52 2.42 -10.59
CA ARG A 162 2.85 1.13 -10.78
C ARG A 162 3.11 0.57 -12.18
N ALA A 163 3.16 1.43 -13.19
CA ALA A 163 3.32 1.02 -14.57
C ALA A 163 4.76 0.69 -14.96
N THR A 164 5.74 1.36 -14.37
CA THR A 164 7.16 0.97 -14.50
C THR A 164 7.53 -0.21 -13.61
N GLY A 165 6.71 -0.51 -12.59
CA GLY A 165 7.02 -1.52 -11.58
C GLY A 165 8.16 -1.12 -10.63
N VAL A 166 8.57 0.15 -10.64
CA VAL A 166 9.68 0.67 -9.84
C VAL A 166 9.12 1.28 -8.55
N PRO A 167 9.20 0.59 -7.39
CA PRO A 167 8.69 1.13 -6.14
C PRO A 167 9.51 2.34 -5.67
N SER A 168 8.89 3.23 -4.90
CA SER A 168 9.64 4.25 -4.16
C SER A 168 10.54 3.55 -3.13
N PRO A 169 11.84 3.88 -3.00
CA PRO A 169 12.54 5.09 -3.45
C PRO A 169 13.41 4.93 -4.72
N GLU A 170 13.27 3.85 -5.48
CA GLU A 170 14.15 3.56 -6.62
C GLU A 170 14.05 4.63 -7.73
N LEU A 171 15.13 4.85 -8.48
CA LEU A 171 15.14 5.81 -9.58
C LEU A 171 14.63 5.16 -10.86
N PHE A 172 13.89 5.91 -11.68
CA PHE A 172 13.53 5.46 -13.01
C PHE A 172 14.77 5.40 -13.91
N THR A 173 14.82 4.43 -14.82
CA THR A 173 15.91 4.25 -15.79
C THR A 173 15.45 4.58 -17.22
N VAL A 174 16.39 4.62 -18.16
CA VAL A 174 16.07 4.77 -19.59
C VAL A 174 15.13 3.66 -20.09
N ASP A 175 15.23 2.44 -19.56
CA ASP A 175 14.34 1.32 -19.91
C ASP A 175 12.88 1.57 -19.52
N ASP A 176 12.64 2.42 -18.53
CA ASP A 176 11.30 2.76 -18.05
C ASP A 176 10.63 3.86 -18.89
N LEU A 177 11.38 4.55 -19.75
CA LEU A 177 10.88 5.68 -20.56
C LEU A 177 9.68 5.31 -21.45
N PRO A 178 9.64 4.16 -22.15
CA PRO A 178 8.48 3.79 -22.95
C PRO A 178 7.21 3.64 -22.10
N ALA A 179 7.33 2.97 -20.94
CA ALA A 179 6.21 2.79 -20.02
C ALA A 179 5.78 4.14 -19.41
N LEU A 180 6.72 4.97 -18.96
CA LEU A 180 6.42 6.31 -18.45
C LEU A 180 5.70 7.19 -19.47
N THR A 181 6.14 7.15 -20.73
CA THR A 181 5.57 7.97 -21.81
C THR A 181 4.15 7.53 -22.12
N GLU A 182 3.89 6.22 -22.22
CA GLU A 182 2.55 5.70 -22.49
C GLU A 182 1.57 6.02 -21.37
N GLU A 183 2.01 5.88 -20.13
CA GLU A 183 1.22 6.23 -18.96
C GLU A 183 0.95 7.72 -18.85
N CYS A 184 1.94 8.56 -19.18
CA CYS A 184 1.72 10.00 -19.29
C CYS A 184 0.66 10.33 -20.33
N ARG A 185 0.66 9.69 -21.51
CA ARG A 185 -0.37 9.91 -22.54
C ARG A 185 -1.76 9.53 -22.02
N ARG A 186 -1.90 8.35 -21.39
CA ARG A 186 -3.18 7.93 -20.82
C ARG A 186 -3.67 8.91 -19.75
N ILE A 187 -2.78 9.36 -18.86
CA ILE A 187 -3.13 10.28 -17.78
C ILE A 187 -3.52 11.66 -18.34
N ILE A 188 -2.82 12.17 -19.37
CA ILE A 188 -3.19 13.43 -20.03
C ILE A 188 -4.59 13.32 -20.63
N GLN A 189 -4.90 12.22 -21.30
CA GLN A 189 -6.23 12.01 -21.87
C GLN A 189 -7.33 12.04 -20.79
N ILE A 190 -7.17 11.24 -19.72
CA ILE A 190 -8.14 11.17 -18.62
C ILE A 190 -8.31 12.54 -17.95
N THR A 191 -7.18 13.24 -17.72
CA THR A 191 -7.23 14.54 -17.06
C THR A 191 -7.90 15.58 -17.95
N SER A 192 -7.55 15.67 -19.23
CA SER A 192 -8.19 16.59 -20.19
C SER A 192 -9.71 16.38 -20.27
N GLU A 193 -10.17 15.13 -20.40
CA GLU A 193 -11.60 14.81 -20.44
C GLU A 193 -12.33 15.22 -19.15
N ALA A 194 -11.73 14.94 -17.99
CA ALA A 194 -12.28 15.34 -16.71
C ALA A 194 -12.30 16.88 -16.53
N GLY A 195 -11.29 17.58 -17.04
CA GLY A 195 -11.22 19.05 -17.04
C GLY A 195 -12.31 19.68 -17.88
N ASP A 196 -12.52 19.19 -19.11
CA ASP A 196 -13.60 19.64 -20.00
C ASP A 196 -14.98 19.43 -19.36
N MET A 197 -15.19 18.30 -18.68
CA MET A 197 -16.42 18.03 -17.96
C MET A 197 -16.67 19.04 -16.83
N ILE A 198 -15.64 19.32 -16.02
CA ILE A 198 -15.72 20.33 -14.95
C ILE A 198 -16.05 21.70 -15.54
N GLY A 199 -15.37 22.10 -16.61
CA GLY A 199 -15.61 23.38 -17.27
C GLY A 199 -17.04 23.52 -17.82
N ARG A 200 -17.61 22.45 -18.39
CA ARG A 200 -19.02 22.44 -18.83
C ARG A 200 -20.00 22.62 -17.67
N ILE A 201 -19.78 21.90 -16.57
CA ILE A 201 -20.60 22.02 -15.36
C ILE A 201 -20.54 23.46 -14.83
N GLU A 202 -19.34 24.05 -14.75
CA GLU A 202 -19.16 25.43 -14.30
C GLU A 202 -19.89 26.42 -15.22
N GLN A 203 -19.80 26.25 -16.54
CA GLN A 203 -20.50 27.10 -17.51
C GLN A 203 -22.02 27.04 -17.36
N GLU A 204 -22.59 25.82 -17.26
CA GLU A 204 -24.04 25.66 -17.12
C GLU A 204 -24.54 26.13 -15.76
N ALA A 205 -23.77 25.95 -14.69
CA ALA A 205 -24.09 26.52 -13.38
C ALA A 205 -24.14 28.06 -13.44
N VAL A 206 -23.15 28.70 -14.07
CA VAL A 206 -23.16 30.17 -14.24
C VAL A 206 -24.32 30.63 -15.12
N ARG A 207 -24.59 29.92 -16.22
CA ARG A 207 -25.61 30.31 -17.20
C ARG A 207 -27.03 30.12 -16.65
N ARG A 208 -27.35 28.94 -16.13
CA ARG A 208 -28.72 28.55 -15.75
C ARG A 208 -29.05 28.95 -14.31
N ILE A 209 -28.14 28.68 -13.38
CA ILE A 209 -28.38 28.94 -11.95
C ILE A 209 -28.12 30.41 -11.62
N VAL A 210 -26.93 30.93 -11.97
CA VAL A 210 -26.55 32.30 -11.55
C VAL A 210 -27.22 33.38 -12.40
N ARG A 211 -27.20 33.26 -13.74
CA ARG A 211 -27.77 34.29 -14.63
C ARG A 211 -29.28 34.15 -14.82
N ASN A 212 -29.78 32.94 -15.13
CA ASN A 212 -31.20 32.72 -15.43
C ASN A 212 -32.07 32.41 -14.20
N ARG A 213 -31.45 32.18 -13.02
CA ARG A 213 -32.14 31.85 -11.75
C ARG A 213 -33.09 30.66 -11.85
N GLU A 214 -32.72 29.66 -12.64
CA GLU A 214 -33.41 28.38 -12.68
C GLU A 214 -33.26 27.63 -11.33
N ASP A 215 -34.17 26.69 -11.07
CA ASP A 215 -34.12 25.87 -9.86
C ASP A 215 -32.81 25.05 -9.81
N CYS A 216 -32.00 25.32 -8.78
CA CYS A 216 -30.69 24.72 -8.57
C CYS A 216 -30.77 23.18 -8.52
N ASP A 217 -31.77 22.63 -7.85
CA ASP A 217 -31.87 21.19 -7.64
C ASP A 217 -32.23 20.47 -8.93
N MET A 218 -33.09 21.09 -9.75
CA MET A 218 -33.41 20.56 -11.09
C MET A 218 -32.21 20.60 -12.03
N VAL A 219 -31.49 21.73 -12.09
CA VAL A 219 -30.35 21.89 -13.00
C VAL A 219 -29.21 20.94 -12.62
N LEU A 220 -28.91 20.77 -11.33
CA LEU A 220 -27.89 19.83 -10.88
C LEU A 220 -28.29 18.38 -11.17
N ALA A 221 -29.56 18.00 -10.98
CA ALA A 221 -30.04 16.66 -11.32
C ALA A 221 -29.99 16.37 -12.83
N GLU A 222 -30.19 17.37 -13.67
CA GLU A 222 -30.05 17.27 -15.13
C GLU A 222 -28.58 17.11 -15.53
N LEU A 223 -27.70 17.98 -15.03
CA LEU A 223 -26.25 17.90 -15.28
C LEU A 223 -25.65 16.56 -14.81
N GLN A 224 -26.12 16.03 -13.68
CA GLN A 224 -25.71 14.71 -13.21
C GLN A 224 -26.14 13.58 -14.16
N ARG A 225 -27.36 13.66 -14.72
CA ARG A 225 -27.83 12.69 -15.73
C ARG A 225 -27.03 12.80 -17.02
N GLU A 226 -26.71 14.00 -17.47
CA GLU A 226 -25.88 14.22 -18.65
C GLU A 226 -24.48 13.65 -18.47
N CYS A 227 -23.86 13.85 -17.31
CA CYS A 227 -22.56 13.27 -16.97
C CYS A 227 -22.60 11.73 -16.96
N ASN A 228 -23.67 11.13 -16.42
CA ASN A 228 -23.83 9.68 -16.38
C ASN A 228 -24.10 9.07 -17.77
N ASN A 229 -24.75 9.81 -18.67
CA ASN A 229 -25.14 9.35 -20.00
C ASN A 229 -24.07 9.60 -21.06
N GLN A 230 -23.18 10.57 -20.84
CA GLN A 230 -21.94 10.69 -21.60
C GLN A 230 -21.02 9.52 -21.20
N ARG A 231 -21.21 8.36 -21.84
CA ARG A 231 -20.09 7.43 -22.04
C ARG A 231 -18.98 8.28 -22.63
N ILE A 232 -17.84 8.33 -21.91
CA ILE A 232 -16.58 8.91 -22.35
C ILE A 232 -16.48 8.69 -23.85
N SER A 233 -16.81 9.73 -24.62
CA SER A 233 -16.95 9.59 -26.05
C SER A 233 -15.54 9.48 -26.57
N ASP A 234 -15.26 8.47 -27.39
CA ASP A 234 -14.07 8.35 -28.25
C ASP A 234 -13.92 9.53 -29.26
N ALA A 235 -14.59 10.66 -29.03
CA ALA A 235 -14.61 11.86 -29.87
C ALA A 235 -13.53 12.89 -29.48
N GLY A 236 -12.57 12.50 -28.65
CA GLY A 236 -11.64 13.42 -28.01
C GLY A 236 -10.17 13.12 -28.27
N MET A 237 -9.77 12.57 -29.43
CA MET A 237 -8.39 12.73 -29.90
C MET A 237 -8.11 14.21 -30.21
N ARG A 238 -8.15 15.06 -29.18
CA ARG A 238 -7.71 16.45 -29.24
C ARG A 238 -6.22 16.44 -28.97
N GLN A 239 -5.49 17.04 -29.90
CA GLN A 239 -4.05 17.10 -29.90
C GLN A 239 -3.53 17.51 -28.53
N LEU A 240 -2.67 16.67 -27.95
CA LEU A 240 -1.75 17.05 -26.87
C LEU A 240 -1.31 18.50 -27.09
N GLU A 241 -1.38 19.36 -26.08
CA GLU A 241 -1.03 20.76 -26.25
C GLU A 241 0.42 20.85 -26.80
N ARG A 242 0.73 21.85 -27.63
CA ARG A 242 2.02 21.90 -28.36
C ARG A 242 3.23 21.67 -27.44
N HIS A 243 3.16 22.11 -26.20
CA HIS A 243 4.20 21.92 -25.20
C HIS A 243 4.23 20.52 -24.56
N GLU A 244 3.08 19.85 -24.39
CA GLU A 244 2.99 18.44 -23.99
C GLU A 244 3.61 17.53 -25.05
N GLN A 245 3.31 17.80 -26.33
CA GLN A 245 3.94 17.09 -27.45
C GLN A 245 5.44 17.31 -27.52
N ILE A 246 5.93 18.50 -27.18
CA ILE A 246 7.36 18.81 -27.16
C ILE A 246 8.03 18.07 -25.99
N ALA A 247 7.39 18.03 -24.81
CA ALA A 247 7.92 17.31 -23.66
C ALA A 247 7.92 15.79 -23.87
N LEU A 248 6.85 15.22 -24.43
CA LEU A 248 6.78 13.81 -24.81
C LEU A 248 7.81 13.47 -25.91
N ARG A 249 7.93 14.29 -26.95
CA ARG A 249 8.96 14.09 -28.00
C ARG A 249 10.38 14.12 -27.45
N ARG A 250 10.66 14.97 -26.45
CA ARG A 250 11.99 14.98 -25.80
C ARG A 250 12.27 13.70 -25.02
N LEU A 251 11.25 13.13 -24.39
CA LEU A 251 11.37 11.84 -23.70
C LEU A 251 11.52 10.69 -24.71
N GLU A 252 10.74 10.71 -25.80
CA GLU A 252 10.83 9.72 -26.88
C GLU A 252 12.17 9.76 -27.63
N GLN A 253 12.73 10.95 -27.86
CA GLN A 253 14.05 11.11 -28.48
C GLN A 253 15.18 10.48 -27.65
N ARG A 254 15.02 10.43 -26.32
CA ARG A 254 15.95 9.74 -25.41
C ARG A 254 15.80 8.22 -25.41
N VAL A 255 14.69 7.68 -25.92
CA VAL A 255 14.51 6.22 -26.10
C VAL A 255 15.28 5.71 -27.32
N ILE A 256 15.52 6.59 -28.31
CA ILE A 256 16.13 6.24 -29.60
C ILE A 256 17.66 6.52 -29.61
N ALA A 257 18.15 7.37 -28.72
CA ALA A 257 19.56 7.77 -28.59
C ALA A 257 20.33 6.85 -27.64
#